data_AF-X6LYK4-F1
#
_entry.id   AF-X6LYK4-F1
#
_cell.length_a   1.000
_cell.length_b   1.000
_cell.length_c   1.000
_cell.angle_alpha   90.00
_cell.angle_beta   90.00
_cell.angle_gamma   90.00
#
_symmetry.space_group_name_H-M   'P 1'
#
loop_
_entity.id
_entity.type
_entity.pdbx_description
1 polymer ?
#
loop_
_entity_poly.entity_id
_entity_poly.type
_entity_poly.pdbx_seq_one_letter_code
_entity_poly.pdbx_strand_id
1 'polypeptide(L)'
;MKYFWCALLASLASARLKANNIVEVSVLINGNQNTYQVVEGIAPNADVTASYMDGMSSVGWGLLNVTITNKQGTSISDPQRMYAAGLAEGYLTSVRIYEIYMNTYNVSGLWDFTNGPSATLREFLNTQQQYMDSQIEAHSSNDQFWWYAKLLQEQFNGLWYGYNLSITEGYVKQQNGSMVPIFNDSWPLQFLNLVGDLLDLMSALNQTLRVDYNDYLDRPNEYWEIMQRRGRCSALIK
;
A
#
# COMPACT_ATOMS: atom_id res chain seq x y z
N MET A 1 -59.20 37.47 -7.33
CA MET A 1 -58.36 36.96 -8.44
C MET A 1 -56.90 37.15 -8.01
N LYS A 2 -56.22 36.03 -7.72
CA LYS A 2 -54.76 35.78 -7.61
C LYS A 2 -53.81 36.94 -7.25
N TYR A 3 -53.18 36.92 -6.07
CA TYR A 3 -51.75 37.29 -5.82
C TYR A 3 -51.35 36.73 -4.43
N PHE A 4 -50.86 35.49 -4.33
CA PHE A 4 -49.46 35.03 -4.35
C PHE A 4 -48.58 35.47 -3.16
N TRP A 5 -48.13 34.45 -2.43
CA TRP A 5 -47.26 34.46 -1.25
C TRP A 5 -45.89 35.12 -1.45
N CYS A 6 -45.35 35.69 -0.37
CA CYS A 6 -43.91 35.89 -0.22
C CYS A 6 -43.50 35.60 1.23
N ALA A 7 -43.36 34.32 1.57
CA ALA A 7 -42.66 33.90 2.78
C ALA A 7 -41.20 33.63 2.38
N LEU A 8 -40.33 34.59 2.71
CA LEU A 8 -38.90 34.52 2.47
C LEU A 8 -38.27 33.65 3.57
N LEU A 9 -38.29 32.32 3.38
CA LEU A 9 -37.44 31.42 4.15
C LEU A 9 -36.03 31.54 3.55
N ALA A 10 -35.20 32.36 4.19
CA ALA A 10 -33.75 32.30 4.02
C ALA A 10 -33.28 30.94 4.54
N SER A 11 -33.26 29.92 3.66
CA SER A 11 -32.48 28.73 3.92
C SER A 11 -31.01 29.15 3.91
N LEU A 12 -30.42 29.30 5.10
CA LEU A 12 -29.00 29.09 5.28
C LEU A 12 -28.73 27.62 4.91
N ALA A 13 -28.61 27.36 3.61
CA ALA A 13 -27.84 26.25 3.12
C ALA A 13 -26.41 26.55 3.55
N SER A 14 -26.09 26.18 4.80
CA SER A 14 -24.74 25.77 5.10
C SER A 14 -24.43 24.71 4.06
N ALA A 15 -23.59 25.05 3.09
CA ALA A 15 -22.90 24.07 2.29
C ALA A 15 -22.04 23.28 3.28
N ARG A 16 -22.67 22.34 3.99
CA ARG A 16 -21.98 21.17 4.48
C ARG A 16 -21.46 20.52 3.23
N LEU A 17 -20.17 20.74 2.94
CA LEU A 17 -19.37 19.74 2.25
C LEU A 17 -19.86 18.40 2.78
N LYS A 18 -20.43 17.55 1.92
CA LYS A 18 -20.70 16.16 2.28
C LYS A 18 -19.42 15.68 2.93
N ALA A 19 -19.46 15.33 4.22
CA ALA A 19 -18.32 14.78 4.90
C ALA A 19 -17.85 13.61 4.05
N ASN A 20 -16.66 13.71 3.45
CA ASN A 20 -15.97 12.55 2.95
C ASN A 20 -15.81 11.65 4.18
N ASN A 21 -16.49 10.49 4.19
CA ASN A 21 -16.60 9.65 5.37
C ASN A 21 -15.20 9.13 5.75
N ILE A 22 -14.58 9.79 6.73
CA ILE A 22 -13.35 9.29 7.36
C ILE A 22 -13.74 8.01 8.10
N VAL A 23 -13.04 6.92 7.80
CA VAL A 23 -13.12 5.67 8.54
C VAL A 23 -11.92 5.57 9.46
N GLU A 24 -12.12 4.99 10.63
CA GLU A 24 -11.09 4.90 11.67
C GLU A 24 -11.03 3.48 12.22
N VAL A 25 -9.83 3.03 12.57
CA VAL A 25 -9.61 1.79 13.31
C VAL A 25 -8.54 1.97 14.36
N SER A 26 -8.62 1.13 15.37
CA SER A 26 -7.60 0.95 16.40
C SER A 26 -7.09 -0.47 16.38
N VAL A 27 -5.81 -0.66 16.66
CA VAL A 27 -5.21 -1.98 16.89
C VAL A 27 -4.75 -2.05 18.33
N LEU A 28 -5.25 -3.04 19.06
CA LEU A 28 -4.81 -3.39 20.40
C LEU A 28 -3.90 -4.62 20.30
N ILE A 29 -2.71 -4.52 20.89
CA ILE A 29 -1.71 -5.57 20.93
C ILE A 29 -1.83 -6.26 22.28
N ASN A 30 -2.31 -7.50 22.27
CA ASN A 30 -2.32 -8.32 23.46
C ASN A 30 -0.90 -8.87 23.68
N GLY A 31 -0.21 -8.34 24.70
CA GLY A 31 1.20 -8.62 24.99
C GLY A 31 1.56 -10.12 25.08
N ASN A 32 2.86 -10.43 24.95
CA ASN A 32 3.51 -11.75 24.89
C ASN A 32 2.96 -12.77 23.86
N GLN A 33 1.77 -12.58 23.29
CA GLN A 33 1.10 -13.57 22.44
C GLN A 33 1.11 -13.23 20.95
N ASN A 34 1.68 -12.09 20.54
CA ASN A 34 1.64 -11.59 19.14
C ASN A 34 0.22 -11.66 18.54
N THR A 35 -0.79 -11.36 19.35
CA THR A 35 -2.19 -11.30 18.91
C THR A 35 -2.63 -9.84 18.81
N TYR A 36 -3.28 -9.52 17.70
CA TYR A 36 -3.69 -8.16 17.33
C TYR A 36 -5.20 -8.13 17.20
N GLN A 37 -5.85 -7.20 17.89
CA GLN A 37 -7.29 -6.99 17.78
C GLN A 37 -7.55 -5.67 17.06
N VAL A 38 -8.26 -5.74 15.93
CA VAL A 38 -8.79 -4.55 15.25
C VAL A 38 -10.12 -4.17 15.88
N VAL A 39 -10.30 -2.88 16.12
CA VAL A 39 -11.54 -2.28 16.61
C VAL A 39 -11.89 -1.12 15.70
N GLU A 40 -13.11 -1.10 15.16
CA GLU A 40 -13.61 0.04 14.40
C GLU A 40 -13.73 1.28 15.32
N GLY A 41 -13.26 2.42 14.84
CA GLY A 41 -13.16 3.67 15.60
C GLY A 41 -11.88 3.81 16.41
N ILE A 42 -11.80 4.91 17.17
CA ILE A 42 -10.68 5.24 18.04
C ILE A 42 -10.93 4.70 19.46
N ALA A 43 -10.14 3.71 19.87
CA ALA A 43 -10.18 3.11 21.20
C ALA A 43 -9.20 3.85 22.14
N PRO A 44 -9.61 4.23 23.37
CA PRO A 44 -8.76 5.00 24.30
C PRO A 44 -7.42 4.35 24.68
N ASN A 45 -7.31 3.03 24.57
CA ASN A 45 -6.12 2.25 24.95
C ASN A 45 -5.48 1.52 23.77
N ALA A 46 -5.71 2.02 22.55
CA ALA A 46 -5.09 1.49 21.35
C ALA A 46 -3.56 1.61 21.40
N ASP A 47 -2.87 0.69 20.74
CA ASP A 47 -1.42 0.76 20.52
C ASP A 47 -1.10 1.37 19.14
N VAL A 48 -2.04 1.26 18.21
CA VAL A 48 -2.06 1.97 16.94
C VAL A 48 -3.47 2.48 16.67
N THR A 49 -3.59 3.70 16.17
CA THR A 49 -4.82 4.23 15.58
C THR A 49 -4.56 4.62 14.13
N ALA A 50 -5.51 4.35 13.25
CA ALA A 50 -5.44 4.79 11.86
C ALA A 50 -6.75 5.41 11.40
N SER A 51 -6.66 6.35 10.47
CA SER A 51 -7.82 6.92 9.79
C SER A 51 -7.56 7.00 8.29
N TYR A 52 -8.60 6.75 7.50
CA TYR A 52 -8.54 6.81 6.05
C TYR A 52 -9.72 7.61 5.50
N MET A 53 -9.41 8.56 4.62
CA MET A 53 -10.38 9.29 3.83
C MET A 53 -10.13 8.99 2.36
N ASP A 54 -11.11 8.36 1.71
CA ASP A 54 -11.07 8.16 0.27
C ASP A 54 -11.55 9.41 -0.48
N GLY A 55 -10.61 10.27 -0.83
CA GLY A 55 -10.85 11.48 -1.62
C GLY A 55 -10.61 11.30 -3.13
N MET A 56 -10.43 10.07 -3.63
CA MET A 56 -10.00 9.84 -5.02
C MET A 56 -10.94 10.49 -6.05
N SER A 57 -12.26 10.38 -5.86
CA SER A 57 -13.26 10.96 -6.76
C SER A 57 -13.47 12.47 -6.61
N SER A 58 -12.96 13.08 -5.54
CA SER A 58 -13.17 14.50 -5.24
C SER A 58 -11.94 15.35 -5.51
N VAL A 59 -10.79 14.95 -4.97
CA VAL A 59 -9.53 15.69 -5.04
C VAL A 59 -8.39 14.88 -5.64
N GLY A 60 -8.63 13.61 -6.02
CA GLY A 60 -7.62 12.73 -6.61
C GLY A 60 -6.66 12.09 -5.59
N TRP A 61 -6.92 12.22 -4.29
CA TRP A 61 -6.05 11.73 -3.22
C TRP A 61 -6.83 10.97 -2.16
N GLY A 62 -6.29 9.83 -1.73
CA GLY A 62 -6.64 9.23 -0.44
C GLY A 62 -5.75 9.82 0.64
N LEU A 63 -6.30 10.08 1.84
CA LEU A 63 -5.53 10.54 3.00
C LEU A 63 -5.57 9.44 4.05
N LEU A 64 -4.42 8.80 4.27
CA LEU A 64 -4.20 7.83 5.33
C LEU A 64 -3.37 8.50 6.43
N ASN A 65 -3.81 8.37 7.68
CA ASN A 65 -3.00 8.69 8.85
C ASN A 65 -2.88 7.42 9.71
N VAL A 66 -1.67 7.08 10.10
CA VAL A 66 -1.39 5.98 11.03
C VAL A 66 -0.54 6.53 12.16
N THR A 67 -0.99 6.33 13.39
CA THR A 67 -0.35 6.84 14.60
C THR A 67 -0.09 5.68 15.55
N ILE A 68 1.17 5.45 15.88
CA ILE A 68 1.55 4.55 16.96
C ILE A 68 1.36 5.31 18.28
N THR A 69 0.42 4.85 19.09
CA THR A 69 0.06 5.48 20.36
C THR A 69 0.90 4.85 21.47
N ASN A 70 1.88 5.60 21.98
CA ASN A 70 2.77 5.13 23.04
C ASN A 70 2.00 4.90 24.35
N LYS A 71 1.51 3.68 24.55
CA LYS A 71 0.94 3.27 25.83
C LYS A 71 2.07 3.16 26.86
N GLN A 72 2.05 4.03 27.87
CA GLN A 72 3.03 3.96 28.96
C GLN A 72 2.88 2.63 29.71
N GLY A 73 4.02 1.97 29.98
CA GLY A 73 4.08 0.76 30.82
C GLY A 73 3.79 -0.56 30.10
N THR A 74 3.55 -0.58 28.79
CA THR A 74 3.43 -1.83 28.02
C THR A 74 4.75 -2.26 27.41
N SER A 75 5.09 -3.55 27.57
CA SER A 75 6.28 -4.20 26.99
C SER A 75 6.09 -4.55 25.50
N ILE A 76 5.56 -3.61 24.71
CA ILE A 76 5.36 -3.81 23.26
C ILE A 76 6.62 -3.37 22.54
N SER A 77 7.19 -4.28 21.74
CA SER A 77 8.38 -4.04 20.94
C SER A 77 8.07 -3.26 19.65
N ASP A 78 9.07 -2.56 19.11
CA ASP A 78 8.90 -1.82 17.84
C ASP A 78 8.48 -2.72 16.66
N PRO A 79 9.00 -3.96 16.49
CA PRO A 79 8.48 -4.91 15.51
C PRO A 79 6.96 -5.12 15.59
N GLN A 80 6.42 -5.29 16.80
CA GLN A 80 4.98 -5.45 17.01
C GLN A 80 4.20 -4.18 16.65
N ARG A 81 4.76 -2.99 16.95
CA ARG A 81 4.15 -1.71 16.57
C ARG A 81 4.11 -1.51 15.06
N MET A 82 5.20 -1.87 14.38
CA MET A 82 5.27 -1.77 12.91
C MET A 82 4.32 -2.76 12.25
N TYR A 83 4.23 -3.99 12.76
CA TYR A 83 3.22 -4.95 12.33
C TYR A 83 1.80 -4.39 12.52
N ALA A 84 1.48 -3.85 13.69
CA ALA A 84 0.16 -3.25 13.95
C ALA A 84 -0.13 -2.03 13.05
N ALA A 85 0.89 -1.22 12.73
CA ALA A 85 0.78 -0.10 11.81
C ALA A 85 0.44 -0.56 10.39
N GLY A 86 1.17 -1.55 9.88
CA GLY A 86 0.86 -2.16 8.58
C GLY A 86 -0.53 -2.80 8.58
N LEU A 87 -0.90 -3.51 9.64
CA LEU A 87 -2.22 -4.12 9.80
C LEU A 87 -3.33 -3.08 9.66
N ALA A 88 -3.23 -1.97 10.40
CA ALA A 88 -4.21 -0.90 10.35
C ALA A 88 -4.34 -0.30 8.93
N GLU A 89 -3.22 -0.07 8.25
CA GLU A 89 -3.19 0.41 6.87
C GLU A 89 -3.87 -0.59 5.92
N GLY A 90 -3.46 -1.85 5.95
CA GLY A 90 -3.99 -2.90 5.08
C GLY A 90 -5.49 -3.10 5.28
N TYR A 91 -5.94 -2.97 6.52
CA TYR A 91 -7.35 -3.11 6.86
C TYR A 91 -8.20 -1.99 6.27
N LEU A 92 -7.77 -0.73 6.45
CA LEU A 92 -8.51 0.44 5.98
C LEU A 92 -8.47 0.63 4.46
N THR A 93 -7.38 0.20 3.81
CA THR A 93 -7.10 0.55 2.41
C THR A 93 -7.25 -0.64 1.45
N SER A 94 -7.73 -1.79 1.92
CA SER A 94 -7.80 -3.04 1.14
C SER A 94 -8.51 -2.91 -0.21
N VAL A 95 -9.61 -2.15 -0.29
CA VAL A 95 -10.29 -1.87 -1.57
C VAL A 95 -9.34 -1.21 -2.56
N ARG A 96 -8.64 -0.15 -2.12
CA ARG A 96 -7.74 0.64 -2.97
C ARG A 96 -6.45 -0.10 -3.30
N ILE A 97 -5.95 -0.93 -2.38
CA ILE A 97 -4.86 -1.89 -2.64
C ILE A 97 -5.25 -2.84 -3.77
N TYR A 98 -6.45 -3.42 -3.72
CA TYR A 98 -6.89 -4.33 -4.78
C TYR A 98 -7.07 -3.62 -6.12
N GLU A 99 -7.68 -2.43 -6.14
CA GLU A 99 -7.83 -1.66 -7.36
C GLU A 99 -6.49 -1.25 -7.97
N ILE A 100 -5.53 -0.76 -7.17
CA ILE A 100 -4.21 -0.40 -7.70
C ILE A 100 -3.47 -1.65 -8.20
N TYR A 101 -3.60 -2.79 -7.52
CA TYR A 101 -3.07 -4.06 -8.00
C TYR A 101 -3.67 -4.41 -9.37
N MET A 102 -5.00 -4.42 -9.51
CA MET A 102 -5.67 -4.74 -10.78
C MET A 102 -5.37 -3.74 -11.90
N ASN A 103 -5.21 -2.46 -11.57
CA ASN A 103 -4.84 -1.44 -12.54
C ASN A 103 -3.37 -1.53 -12.96
N THR A 104 -2.50 -2.06 -12.10
CA THR A 104 -1.05 -2.08 -12.33
C THR A 104 -0.57 -3.40 -12.90
N TYR A 105 -1.17 -4.54 -12.54
CA TYR A 105 -0.66 -5.87 -12.91
C TYR A 105 -0.73 -6.16 -14.42
N ASN A 106 -1.58 -5.43 -15.16
CA ASN A 106 -1.74 -5.55 -16.61
C ASN A 106 -1.68 -4.17 -17.30
N VAL A 107 -0.71 -3.33 -16.92
CA VAL A 107 -0.43 -2.10 -17.64
C VAL A 107 0.22 -2.45 -18.98
N SER A 108 -0.58 -2.37 -20.03
CA SER A 108 -0.16 -2.64 -21.41
C SER A 108 1.15 -1.92 -21.75
N GLY A 109 2.15 -2.68 -22.16
CA GLY A 109 3.46 -2.16 -22.56
C GLY A 109 4.49 -1.98 -21.43
N LEU A 110 4.14 -2.22 -20.17
CA LEU A 110 5.10 -2.28 -19.06
C LEU A 110 5.22 -3.70 -18.49
N TRP A 111 4.09 -4.31 -18.17
CA TRP A 111 4.03 -5.67 -17.60
C TRP A 111 2.77 -6.38 -18.08
N ASP A 112 2.91 -7.65 -18.47
CA ASP A 112 1.80 -8.56 -18.68
C ASP A 112 1.91 -9.71 -17.67
N PHE A 113 1.38 -9.46 -16.47
CA PHE A 113 1.24 -10.48 -15.43
C PHE A 113 -0.14 -11.15 -15.46
N THR A 114 -0.81 -11.20 -16.61
CA THR A 114 -2.11 -11.89 -16.75
C THR A 114 -2.03 -13.35 -16.30
N ASN A 115 -0.88 -14.00 -16.52
CA ASN A 115 -0.57 -15.36 -16.06
C ASN A 115 0.34 -15.39 -14.80
N GLY A 116 0.45 -14.26 -14.10
CA GLY A 116 1.39 -14.03 -13.01
C GLY A 116 2.84 -13.81 -13.49
N PRO A 117 3.77 -13.59 -12.55
CA PRO A 117 5.19 -13.40 -12.86
C PRO A 117 5.82 -14.65 -13.48
N SER A 118 6.82 -14.42 -14.35
CA SER A 118 7.62 -15.49 -14.95
C SER A 118 8.28 -16.35 -13.87
N ALA A 119 8.59 -17.61 -14.20
CA ALA A 119 9.26 -18.51 -13.26
C ALA A 119 10.58 -17.91 -12.74
N THR A 120 11.37 -17.29 -13.62
CA THR A 120 12.63 -16.62 -13.27
C THR A 120 12.43 -15.44 -12.32
N LEU A 121 11.40 -14.61 -12.54
CA LEU A 121 11.10 -13.50 -11.62
C LEU A 121 10.63 -14.03 -10.26
N ARG A 122 9.77 -15.06 -10.25
CA ARG A 122 9.34 -15.73 -9.00
C ARG A 122 10.52 -16.29 -8.23
N GLU A 123 11.43 -16.99 -8.91
CA GLU A 123 12.63 -17.54 -8.29
C GLU A 123 13.51 -16.44 -7.70
N PHE A 124 13.79 -15.38 -8.46
CA PHE A 124 14.58 -14.24 -7.98
C PHE A 124 13.99 -13.63 -6.70
N LEU A 125 12.69 -13.38 -6.68
CA LEU A 125 12.02 -12.77 -5.53
C LEU A 125 11.96 -13.70 -4.32
N ASN A 126 11.74 -15.00 -4.55
CA ASN A 126 11.79 -16.00 -3.48
C ASN A 126 13.18 -16.07 -2.86
N THR A 127 14.24 -16.09 -3.68
CA THR A 127 15.63 -16.06 -3.19
C THR A 127 15.94 -14.76 -2.45
N GLN A 128 15.45 -13.62 -2.95
CA GLN A 128 15.63 -12.33 -2.30
C GLN A 128 14.95 -12.29 -0.93
N GLN A 129 13.71 -12.78 -0.82
CA GLN A 129 13.00 -12.85 0.47
C GLN A 129 13.71 -13.78 1.45
N GLN A 130 14.11 -14.97 1.01
CA GLN A 130 14.86 -15.92 1.86
C GLN A 130 16.18 -15.32 2.36
N TYR A 131 16.89 -14.57 1.50
CA TYR A 131 18.08 -13.85 1.91
C TYR A 131 17.76 -12.83 3.00
N MET A 132 16.76 -11.97 2.79
CA MET A 132 16.33 -10.98 3.79
C MET A 132 15.96 -11.61 5.12
N ASP A 133 15.15 -12.67 5.11
CA ASP A 133 14.73 -13.38 6.32
C ASP A 133 15.94 -13.92 7.08
N SER A 134 16.88 -14.56 6.38
CA SER A 134 18.10 -15.12 6.98
C SER A 134 18.99 -14.05 7.62
N GLN A 135 19.12 -12.89 6.98
CA GLN A 135 19.95 -11.81 7.47
C GLN A 135 19.31 -11.08 8.65
N ILE A 136 17.99 -10.86 8.59
CA ILE A 136 17.22 -10.29 9.70
C ILE A 136 17.32 -11.20 10.92
N GLU A 137 17.14 -12.51 10.75
CA GLU A 137 17.25 -13.49 11.85
C GLU A 137 18.65 -13.47 12.47
N ALA A 138 19.69 -13.50 11.63
CA ALA A 138 21.08 -13.58 12.10
C ALA A 138 21.58 -12.29 12.77
N HIS A 139 21.10 -11.11 12.35
CA HIS A 139 21.77 -9.85 12.65
C HIS A 139 20.89 -8.77 13.30
N SER A 140 19.56 -8.85 13.25
CA SER A 140 18.72 -7.76 13.77
C SER A 140 18.83 -7.52 15.29
N SER A 141 19.37 -8.47 16.06
CA SER A 141 19.56 -8.32 17.51
C SER A 141 20.75 -7.44 17.88
N ASN A 142 21.71 -7.25 16.99
CA ASN A 142 22.98 -6.56 17.26
C ASN A 142 23.45 -5.61 16.15
N ASP A 143 22.78 -5.59 15.00
CA ASP A 143 23.05 -4.69 13.88
C ASP A 143 21.85 -3.77 13.61
N GLN A 144 22.08 -2.46 13.65
CA GLN A 144 21.04 -1.45 13.49
C GLN A 144 20.45 -1.41 12.06
N PHE A 145 21.24 -1.72 11.03
CA PHE A 145 20.72 -1.82 9.67
C PHE A 145 19.70 -2.95 9.57
N TRP A 146 20.06 -4.14 10.06
CA TRP A 146 19.17 -5.30 10.05
C TRP A 146 17.99 -5.14 11.01
N TRP A 147 18.12 -4.34 12.07
CA TRP A 147 16.99 -3.94 12.90
C TRP A 147 15.96 -3.12 12.11
N TYR A 148 16.38 -2.11 11.34
CA TYR A 148 15.42 -1.35 10.51
C TYR A 148 14.85 -2.18 9.36
N ALA A 149 15.64 -3.08 8.76
CA ALA A 149 15.13 -4.03 7.78
C ALA A 149 14.02 -4.91 8.38
N LYS A 150 14.20 -5.38 9.62
CA LYS A 150 13.16 -6.10 10.37
C LYS A 150 11.90 -5.25 10.55
N LEU A 151 12.03 -3.99 10.96
CA LEU A 151 10.88 -3.10 11.16
C LEU A 151 10.05 -2.92 9.87
N LEU A 152 10.70 -2.76 8.72
CA LEU A 152 10.03 -2.66 7.42
C LEU A 152 9.34 -3.98 7.04
N GLN A 153 10.02 -5.12 7.26
CA GLN A 153 9.44 -6.44 7.01
C GLN A 153 8.20 -6.69 7.86
N GLU A 154 8.22 -6.30 9.14
CA GLU A 154 7.06 -6.46 10.02
C GLU A 154 5.89 -5.57 9.61
N GLN A 155 6.15 -4.33 9.18
CA GLN A 155 5.11 -3.47 8.60
C GLN A 155 4.49 -4.10 7.35
N PHE A 156 5.31 -4.65 6.46
CA PHE A 156 4.82 -5.35 5.27
C PHE A 156 3.99 -6.59 5.62
N ASN A 157 4.43 -7.38 6.60
CA ASN A 157 3.68 -8.55 7.07
C ASN A 157 2.33 -8.15 7.68
N GLY A 158 2.33 -7.06 8.45
CA GLY A 158 1.12 -6.45 8.98
C GLY A 158 0.17 -6.00 7.87
N LEU A 159 0.69 -5.31 6.84
CA LEU A 159 -0.08 -4.84 5.69
C LEU A 159 -0.83 -5.98 4.99
N TRP A 160 -0.13 -7.08 4.71
CA TRP A 160 -0.73 -8.27 4.10
C TRP A 160 -1.80 -8.91 4.98
N TYR A 161 -1.52 -9.05 6.28
CA TYR A 161 -2.48 -9.60 7.23
C TYR A 161 -3.72 -8.72 7.37
N GLY A 162 -3.54 -7.40 7.52
CA GLY A 162 -4.63 -6.42 7.64
C GLY A 162 -5.53 -6.40 6.42
N TYR A 163 -4.95 -6.45 5.21
CA TYR A 163 -5.70 -6.58 3.96
C TYR A 163 -6.63 -7.79 4.00
N ASN A 164 -6.09 -8.98 4.30
CA ASN A 164 -6.85 -10.23 4.32
C ASN A 164 -7.89 -10.23 5.46
N LEU A 165 -7.53 -9.70 6.62
CA LEU A 165 -8.41 -9.62 7.79
C LEU A 165 -9.67 -8.80 7.48
N SER A 166 -9.52 -7.66 6.78
CA SER A 166 -10.65 -6.80 6.39
C SER A 166 -11.71 -7.51 5.53
N ILE A 167 -11.28 -8.53 4.79
CA ILE A 167 -12.17 -9.35 3.94
C ILE A 167 -12.82 -10.43 4.80
N THR A 168 -12.05 -11.13 5.62
CA THR A 168 -12.56 -12.24 6.43
C THR A 168 -13.51 -11.78 7.54
N GLU A 169 -13.31 -10.59 8.10
CA GLU A 169 -14.19 -9.98 9.10
C GLU A 169 -15.40 -9.27 8.46
N GLY A 170 -15.45 -9.18 7.12
CA GLY A 170 -16.56 -8.55 6.41
C GLY A 170 -16.60 -7.02 6.51
N TYR A 171 -15.49 -6.39 6.92
CA TYR A 171 -15.31 -4.94 6.86
C TYR A 171 -15.45 -4.45 5.41
N VAL A 172 -14.80 -5.14 4.47
CA VAL A 172 -15.00 -4.91 3.05
C VAL A 172 -16.24 -5.67 2.58
N LYS A 173 -17.25 -4.92 2.17
CA LYS A 173 -18.42 -5.46 1.45
C LYS A 173 -18.18 -5.36 -0.05
N GLN A 174 -18.92 -6.16 -0.84
CA GLN A 174 -18.84 -6.17 -2.30
C GLN A 174 -18.78 -4.74 -2.87
N GLN A 175 -17.75 -4.44 -3.64
CA GLN A 175 -17.62 -3.17 -4.35
C GLN A 175 -18.13 -3.40 -5.76
N ASN A 176 -19.22 -2.73 -6.15
CA ASN A 176 -19.84 -2.85 -7.47
C ASN A 176 -20.16 -4.30 -7.91
N GLY A 177 -20.45 -5.19 -6.96
CA GLY A 177 -20.75 -6.61 -7.21
C GLY A 177 -19.53 -7.52 -7.40
N SER A 178 -18.30 -6.97 -7.37
CA SER A 178 -17.05 -7.74 -7.34
C SER A 178 -16.53 -7.86 -5.90
N MET A 179 -16.12 -9.07 -5.51
CA MET A 179 -15.55 -9.33 -4.19
C MET A 179 -14.06 -8.98 -4.22
N VAL A 180 -13.61 -8.16 -3.27
CA VAL A 180 -12.17 -7.99 -3.02
C VAL A 180 -11.64 -9.35 -2.53
N PRO A 181 -10.72 -10.01 -3.26
CA PRO A 181 -10.32 -11.37 -2.95
C PRO A 181 -9.22 -11.40 -1.88
N ILE A 182 -9.19 -12.50 -1.12
CA ILE A 182 -8.05 -12.84 -0.26
C ILE A 182 -6.80 -13.02 -1.13
N PHE A 183 -5.68 -12.44 -0.70
CA PHE A 183 -4.38 -12.74 -1.25
C PHE A 183 -3.80 -13.96 -0.54
N ASN A 184 -3.79 -15.10 -1.24
CA ASN A 184 -3.29 -16.37 -0.71
C ASN A 184 -1.77 -16.36 -0.47
N ASP A 185 -1.04 -15.47 -1.14
CA ASP A 185 0.37 -15.19 -0.95
C ASP A 185 0.62 -13.68 -0.92
N SER A 186 1.85 -13.27 -0.61
CA SER A 186 2.24 -11.86 -0.54
C SER A 186 2.55 -11.24 -1.91
N TRP A 187 2.47 -11.99 -3.02
CA TRP A 187 2.91 -11.52 -4.34
C TRP A 187 2.24 -10.21 -4.76
N PRO A 188 0.90 -10.02 -4.64
CA PRO A 188 0.27 -8.77 -5.06
C PRO A 188 0.85 -7.53 -4.37
N LEU A 189 1.17 -7.65 -3.08
CA LEU A 189 1.76 -6.55 -2.31
C LEU A 189 3.25 -6.39 -2.58
N GLN A 190 4.00 -7.48 -2.73
CA GLN A 190 5.40 -7.42 -3.17
C GLN A 190 5.49 -6.72 -4.53
N PHE A 191 4.65 -7.11 -5.49
CA PHE A 191 4.57 -6.48 -6.81
C PHE A 191 4.35 -4.97 -6.70
N LEU A 192 3.39 -4.52 -5.89
CA LEU A 192 3.11 -3.09 -5.69
C LEU A 192 4.28 -2.33 -5.06
N ASN A 193 5.05 -2.97 -4.18
CA ASN A 193 6.24 -2.37 -3.56
C ASN A 193 7.48 -2.43 -4.46
N LEU A 194 7.47 -3.28 -5.49
CA LEU A 194 8.59 -3.51 -6.40
C LEU A 194 8.40 -2.87 -7.78
N VAL A 195 7.32 -2.12 -8.03
CA VAL A 195 7.06 -1.53 -9.35
C VAL A 195 8.25 -0.71 -9.87
N GLY A 196 8.97 -0.04 -8.98
CA GLY A 196 10.22 0.64 -9.32
C GLY A 196 11.31 -0.34 -9.77
N ASP A 197 11.65 -1.31 -8.92
CA ASP A 197 12.69 -2.32 -9.18
C ASP A 197 12.41 -3.18 -10.41
N LEU A 198 11.13 -3.47 -10.68
CA LEU A 198 10.70 -4.28 -11.82
C LEU A 198 11.09 -3.67 -13.17
N LEU A 199 11.19 -2.33 -13.25
CA LEU A 199 11.62 -1.65 -14.47
C LEU A 199 13.03 -2.11 -14.91
N ASP A 200 13.91 -2.35 -13.95
CA ASP A 200 15.28 -2.79 -14.20
C ASP A 200 15.39 -4.32 -14.22
N LEU A 201 14.75 -4.99 -13.24
CA LEU A 201 14.79 -6.44 -13.09
C LEU A 201 14.27 -7.17 -14.32
N MET A 202 13.27 -6.66 -15.03
CA MET A 202 12.76 -7.30 -16.24
C MET A 202 13.84 -7.45 -17.31
N SER A 203 14.65 -6.42 -17.54
CA SER A 203 15.77 -6.49 -18.48
C SER A 203 16.96 -7.29 -17.90
N ALA A 204 17.17 -7.23 -16.59
CA ALA A 204 18.22 -8.02 -15.94
C ALA A 204 17.93 -9.53 -16.04
N LEU A 205 16.68 -9.94 -15.89
CA LEU A 205 16.25 -11.34 -15.89
C LEU A 205 15.89 -11.87 -17.28
N ASN A 206 15.65 -11.00 -18.26
CA ASN A 206 15.40 -11.39 -19.64
C ASN A 206 16.34 -10.67 -20.61
N GLN A 207 17.30 -11.41 -21.15
CA GLN A 207 18.30 -10.88 -22.08
C GLN A 207 17.69 -10.30 -23.36
N THR A 208 16.50 -10.74 -23.79
CA THR A 208 15.86 -10.18 -25.00
C THR A 208 15.28 -8.78 -24.78
N LEU A 209 15.08 -8.38 -23.52
CA LEU A 209 14.65 -7.04 -23.13
C LEU A 209 15.84 -6.13 -22.79
N ARG A 210 17.07 -6.68 -22.74
CA ARG A 210 18.27 -5.88 -22.58
C ARG A 210 18.51 -5.11 -23.84
N VAL A 211 19.00 -3.90 -23.65
CA VAL A 211 19.37 -3.05 -24.76
C VAL A 211 20.87 -2.84 -24.76
N ASP A 212 21.50 -3.08 -25.90
CA ASP A 212 22.92 -2.77 -26.08
C ASP A 212 23.07 -1.26 -26.23
N TYR A 213 23.81 -0.64 -25.32
CA TYR A 213 24.08 0.80 -25.39
C TYR A 213 24.89 1.18 -26.63
N ASN A 214 25.64 0.23 -27.22
CA ASN A 214 26.36 0.46 -28.46
C ASN A 214 25.42 0.60 -29.67
N ASP A 215 24.26 -0.09 -29.67
CA ASP A 215 23.25 0.06 -30.72
C ASP A 215 22.68 1.50 -30.77
N TYR A 216 22.79 2.24 -29.65
CA TYR A 216 22.30 3.61 -29.54
C TYR A 216 23.32 4.68 -29.89
N LEU A 217 24.61 4.35 -29.96
CA LEU A 217 25.63 5.29 -30.41
C LEU A 217 25.37 5.72 -31.87
N ASP A 218 24.81 4.82 -32.67
CA ASP A 218 24.45 5.08 -34.06
C ASP A 218 23.02 5.65 -34.23
N ARG A 219 22.23 5.75 -33.16
CA ARG A 219 20.81 6.15 -33.15
C ARG A 219 20.45 7.12 -32.01
N PRO A 220 21.11 8.29 -31.91
CA PRO A 220 20.97 9.19 -30.75
C PRO A 220 19.56 9.74 -30.54
N ASN A 221 18.75 9.90 -31.60
CA ASN A 221 17.37 10.36 -31.48
C ASN A 221 16.45 9.29 -30.85
N GLU A 222 16.62 8.03 -31.26
CA GLU A 222 15.85 6.90 -30.71
C GLU A 222 16.19 6.67 -29.23
N TYR A 223 17.47 6.81 -28.88
CA TYR A 223 17.93 6.82 -27.49
C TYR A 223 17.25 7.91 -26.66
N TRP A 224 17.16 9.14 -27.19
CA TRP A 224 16.50 10.24 -26.50
C TRP A 224 15.00 10.06 -26.34
N GLU A 225 14.32 9.49 -27.31
CA GLU A 225 12.90 9.14 -27.16
C GLU A 225 12.71 8.08 -26.07
N ILE A 226 13.58 7.08 -25.99
CA ILE A 226 13.50 6.02 -24.99
C ILE A 226 13.80 6.55 -23.59
N MET A 227 14.84 7.36 -23.44
CA MET A 227 15.17 8.01 -22.16
C MET A 227 14.10 9.00 -21.73
N GLN A 228 13.46 9.74 -22.64
CA GLN A 228 12.33 10.61 -22.29
C GLN A 228 11.10 9.80 -21.89
N ARG A 229 10.85 8.66 -22.52
CA ARG A 229 9.76 7.74 -22.12
C ARG A 229 10.06 7.00 -20.81
N ARG A 230 11.34 6.87 -20.45
CA ARG A 230 11.80 6.22 -19.21
C ARG A 230 12.15 7.20 -18.09
N GLY A 231 12.30 8.49 -18.39
CA GLY A 231 12.52 9.56 -17.41
C GLY A 231 11.20 9.95 -16.77
N ARG A 232 10.96 9.51 -15.53
CA ARG A 232 9.61 9.52 -14.95
C ARG A 232 9.37 10.63 -13.93
N CYS A 233 10.43 11.26 -13.41
CA CYS A 233 10.33 12.28 -12.38
C CYS A 233 11.06 13.55 -12.81
N SER A 234 10.46 14.71 -12.54
CA SER A 234 11.15 16.01 -12.58
C SER A 234 11.09 16.61 -11.17
N ALA A 235 12.18 17.27 -10.78
CA ALA A 235 12.27 17.96 -9.50
C ALA A 235 12.85 19.36 -9.74
N LEU A 236 12.30 20.35 -9.05
CA LEU A 236 12.79 21.73 -9.06
C LEU A 236 13.01 22.15 -7.62
N ILE A 237 14.27 22.41 -7.27
CA ILE A 237 14.65 23.04 -6.01
C ILE A 237 15.00 24.48 -6.37
N LYS A 238 14.27 25.45 -5.81
CA LYS A 238 14.47 26.88 -6.06
C LYS A 238 14.80 27.61 -4.78
#